data_AF-A0A813N5S7-F1
#
_entry.id   AF-A0A813N5S7-F1
#
_cell.length_a   1.000
_cell.length_b   1.000
_cell.length_c   1.000
_cell.angle_alpha   90.00
_cell.angle_beta   90.00
_cell.angle_gamma   90.00
#
_symmetry.space_group_name_H-M   'P 1'
#
loop_
_entity.id
_entity.type
_entity.pdbx_description
1 polymer ?
#
loop_
_entity_poly.entity_id
_entity_poly.type
_entity_poly.pdbx_seq_one_letter_code
_entity_poly.pdbx_strand_id
1 'polypeptide(L)'
;MYYFGRNTLNTTFHVGLQDISKGDVDRVIKMIDDTFQEVAKQGFEQSQIDALIHQFEISIKHQDENFGLKAILGVIYSWIHDTDPVDGLQVTKYLERFNKEIKTNPRLLQETVEKYFLKNNHKLIATMNIDEEYAEKKKQKEAQLCQQLISQCENKQLIYEKGLELQKRQSATQNVDVLPTLSITDIDKKVVRIPIIQGQIGNTYVQLCEQPTNGITYFRCLLNTFDLSNELKPYLPLFVNVLTK
;
A
#
# COMPACT_ATOMS: atom_id res chain seq x y z
N MET A 1 -2.88 6.23 11.87
CA MET A 1 -2.89 5.86 10.44
C MET A 1 -2.68 7.11 9.61
N TYR A 2 -1.82 7.07 8.60
CA TYR A 2 -1.68 8.16 7.63
C TYR A 2 -1.67 7.58 6.21
N TYR A 3 -2.12 8.35 5.23
CA TYR A 3 -2.15 7.95 3.82
C TYR A 3 -2.00 9.17 2.91
N PHE A 4 -1.19 9.04 1.87
CA PHE A 4 -1.04 10.05 0.83
C PHE A 4 -1.54 9.48 -0.51
N GLY A 5 -2.75 9.89 -0.88
CA GLY A 5 -3.43 9.41 -2.09
C GLY A 5 -3.00 10.20 -3.31
N ARG A 6 -2.28 9.53 -4.22
CA ARG A 6 -1.85 10.06 -5.54
C ARG A 6 -2.69 9.51 -6.70
N ASN A 7 -3.73 8.75 -6.40
CA ASN A 7 -4.47 7.93 -7.36
C ASN A 7 -5.71 8.65 -7.94
N THR A 8 -5.83 9.94 -7.68
CA THR A 8 -6.94 10.80 -8.09
C THR A 8 -6.38 12.10 -8.64
N LEU A 9 -7.18 12.80 -9.46
CA LEU A 9 -6.78 14.07 -10.09
C LEU A 9 -6.16 15.05 -9.08
N ASN A 10 -6.81 15.20 -7.93
CA ASN A 10 -6.27 15.95 -6.80
C ASN A 10 -5.67 14.99 -5.79
N THR A 11 -4.46 15.30 -5.35
CA THR A 11 -3.78 14.55 -4.30
C THR A 11 -4.43 14.80 -2.95
N THR A 12 -4.54 13.77 -2.12
CA THR A 12 -5.12 13.86 -0.78
C THR A 12 -4.15 13.36 0.29
N PHE A 13 -4.16 13.98 1.47
CA PHE A 13 -3.43 13.51 2.64
C PHE A 13 -4.43 13.25 3.76
N HIS A 14 -4.29 12.09 4.41
CA HIS A 14 -5.15 11.64 5.50
C HIS A 14 -4.27 11.28 6.68
N VAL A 15 -4.67 11.69 7.89
CA VAL A 15 -4.06 11.28 9.14
C VAL A 15 -5.14 11.16 10.20
N GLY A 16 -5.04 10.16 11.06
CA GLY A 16 -6.00 9.93 12.12
C GLY A 16 -5.63 8.75 13.01
N LEU A 17 -6.49 8.47 13.98
CA LEU A 17 -6.39 7.33 14.87
C LEU A 17 -7.63 6.45 14.75
N GLN A 18 -7.47 5.19 15.11
CA GLN A 18 -8.52 4.19 15.21
C GLN A 18 -8.54 3.67 16.65
N ASP A 19 -9.65 3.06 17.06
CA ASP A 19 -9.86 2.54 18.42
C ASP A 19 -9.73 3.60 19.52
N ILE A 20 -10.23 4.82 19.24
CA ILE A 20 -10.30 5.91 20.22
C ILE A 20 -11.65 5.94 20.92
N SER A 21 -11.67 6.37 22.18
CA SER A 21 -12.92 6.63 22.89
C SER A 21 -13.69 7.78 22.21
N LYS A 22 -15.03 7.71 22.22
CA LYS A 22 -15.89 8.76 21.62
C LYS A 22 -15.60 10.16 22.19
N GLY A 23 -15.23 10.24 23.47
CA GLY A 23 -14.90 11.52 24.13
C GLY A 23 -13.52 12.09 23.75
N ASP A 24 -12.65 11.31 23.12
CA ASP A 24 -11.28 11.73 22.76
C ASP A 24 -11.17 12.30 21.34
N VAL A 25 -12.26 12.34 20.57
CA VAL A 25 -12.25 12.80 19.16
C VAL A 25 -11.68 14.21 19.03
N ASP A 26 -12.19 15.17 19.81
CA ASP A 26 -11.74 16.56 19.76
C ASP A 26 -10.28 16.71 20.20
N ARG A 27 -9.85 15.86 21.15
CA ARG A 27 -8.45 15.81 21.60
C ARG A 27 -7.52 15.36 20.47
N VAL A 28 -7.92 14.36 19.68
CA VAL A 28 -7.14 13.88 18.54
C VAL A 28 -7.06 14.94 17.44
N ILE A 29 -8.18 15.60 17.11
CA ILE A 29 -8.20 16.68 16.13
C ILE A 29 -7.25 17.80 16.55
N LYS A 30 -7.34 18.24 17.81
CA LYS A 30 -6.46 19.25 18.37
C LYS A 30 -4.99 18.83 18.32
N MET A 31 -4.67 17.60 18.72
CA MET A 31 -3.30 17.08 18.68
C MET A 31 -2.71 17.10 17.26
N ILE A 32 -3.51 16.74 16.24
CA ILE A 32 -3.08 16.80 14.84
C ILE A 32 -2.80 18.25 14.42
N ASP A 33 -3.70 19.17 14.74
CA ASP A 33 -3.55 20.59 14.39
C ASP A 33 -2.35 21.22 15.12
N ASP A 34 -2.17 20.94 16.41
CA ASP A 34 -1.03 21.38 17.23
C ASP A 34 0.30 20.84 16.65
N THR A 35 0.31 19.58 16.19
CA THR A 35 1.49 18.96 15.56
C THR A 35 1.87 19.69 14.27
N PHE A 36 0.91 20.01 13.39
CA PHE A 36 1.21 20.76 12.17
C PHE A 36 1.70 22.18 12.47
N GLN A 37 1.16 22.84 13.51
CA GLN A 37 1.63 24.15 13.94
C GLN A 37 3.05 24.10 14.49
N GLU A 38 3.39 23.07 15.26
CA GLU A 38 4.73 22.85 15.78
C GLU A 38 5.73 22.61 14.67
N VAL A 39 5.44 21.69 13.75
CA VAL A 39 6.30 21.35 12.61
C VAL A 39 6.49 22.54 11.67
N ALA A 40 5.45 23.36 11.45
CA ALA A 40 5.58 24.59 10.66
C ALA A 40 6.54 25.62 11.29
N LYS A 41 6.66 25.63 12.62
CA LYS A 41 7.56 26.55 13.35
C LYS A 41 8.98 26.00 13.48
N GLN A 42 9.10 24.74 13.90
CA GLN A 42 10.38 24.12 14.26
C GLN A 42 11.07 23.45 13.06
N GLY A 43 10.29 22.98 12.07
CA GLY A 43 10.80 22.20 10.95
C GLY A 43 11.00 20.73 11.29
N PHE A 44 11.92 20.10 10.56
CA PHE A 44 12.28 18.70 10.70
C PHE A 44 13.77 18.58 10.96
N GLU A 45 14.18 17.55 11.70
CA GLU A 45 15.59 17.22 11.91
C GLU A 45 16.24 16.84 10.57
N GLN A 46 17.41 17.43 10.27
CA GLN A 46 18.10 17.19 9.01
C GLN A 46 18.45 15.70 8.81
N SER A 47 18.83 15.02 9.89
CA SER A 47 19.14 13.58 9.86
C SER A 47 17.94 12.72 9.44
N GLN A 48 16.70 13.13 9.79
CA GLN A 48 15.49 12.43 9.36
C GLN A 48 15.23 12.65 7.87
N ILE A 49 15.42 13.87 7.38
CA ILE A 49 15.29 14.20 5.96
C ILE A 49 16.30 13.38 5.14
N ASP A 50 17.56 13.38 5.56
CA ASP A 50 18.64 12.64 4.86
C ASP A 50 18.37 11.14 4.86
N ALA A 51 17.89 10.58 5.98
CA ALA A 51 17.51 9.17 6.07
C ALA A 51 16.34 8.82 5.13
N LEU A 52 15.33 9.68 5.01
CA LEU A 52 14.19 9.48 4.11
C LEU A 52 14.60 9.54 2.63
N ILE A 53 15.46 10.50 2.27
CA ILE A 53 16.03 10.61 0.92
C ILE A 53 16.82 9.34 0.59
N HIS A 54 17.66 8.88 1.52
CA HIS A 54 18.43 7.66 1.33
C HIS A 54 17.55 6.41 1.21
N GLN A 55 16.50 6.29 2.02
CA GLN A 55 15.52 5.22 1.91
C GLN A 55 14.84 5.21 0.53
N PHE A 56 14.50 6.38 0.01
CA PHE A 56 13.92 6.53 -1.31
C PHE A 56 14.91 6.12 -2.43
N GLU A 57 16.18 6.50 -2.32
CA GLU A 57 17.25 6.07 -3.24
C GLU A 57 17.42 4.55 -3.27
N ILE A 58 17.41 3.89 -2.11
CA ILE A 58 17.46 2.42 -2.01
C ILE A 58 16.23 1.81 -2.72
N SER A 59 15.04 2.36 -2.49
CA SER A 59 13.80 1.88 -3.11
C SER A 59 13.85 1.92 -4.64
N ILE A 60 14.46 2.96 -5.23
CA ILE A 60 14.64 3.08 -6.69
C ILE A 60 15.66 2.06 -7.21
N LYS A 61 16.73 1.80 -6.46
CA LYS A 61 17.77 0.85 -6.87
C LYS A 61 17.31 -0.60 -6.78
N HIS A 62 16.37 -0.90 -5.89
CA HIS A 62 15.85 -2.23 -5.64
C HIS A 62 15.28 -2.87 -6.91
N GLN A 63 15.82 -4.04 -7.27
CA GLN A 63 15.32 -4.83 -8.39
C GLN A 63 14.12 -5.66 -7.92
N ASP A 64 12.99 -5.50 -8.61
CA ASP A 64 11.72 -6.16 -8.29
C ASP A 64 11.23 -6.98 -9.47
N GLU A 65 10.82 -8.22 -9.23
CA GLU A 65 10.30 -9.11 -10.28
C GLU A 65 9.06 -8.56 -11.01
N ASN A 66 8.29 -7.67 -10.37
CA ASN A 66 7.08 -7.07 -10.91
C ASN A 66 7.29 -5.60 -11.31
N PHE A 67 8.51 -5.22 -11.70
CA PHE A 67 8.84 -3.84 -12.08
C PHE A 67 7.85 -3.27 -13.12
N GLY A 68 7.49 -4.03 -14.16
CA GLY A 68 6.56 -3.57 -15.20
C GLY A 68 5.18 -3.19 -14.64
N LEU A 69 4.66 -3.98 -13.70
CA LEU A 69 3.39 -3.69 -13.02
C LEU A 69 3.52 -2.46 -12.11
N LYS A 70 4.63 -2.33 -11.37
CA LYS A 70 4.86 -1.15 -10.52
C LYS A 70 5.02 0.12 -11.34
N ALA A 71 5.72 0.05 -12.47
CA ALA A 71 5.93 1.17 -13.37
C ALA A 71 4.59 1.66 -13.95
N ILE A 72 3.75 0.76 -14.48
CA ILE A 72 2.44 1.17 -15.01
C ILE A 72 1.54 1.72 -13.90
N LEU A 73 1.48 1.08 -12.72
CA LEU A 73 0.69 1.60 -11.59
C LEU A 73 1.20 2.94 -11.06
N GLY A 74 2.50 3.21 -11.20
CA GLY A 74 3.11 4.49 -10.83
C GLY A 74 2.73 5.65 -11.74
N VAL A 75 2.47 5.40 -13.03
CA VAL A 75 2.19 6.44 -14.04
C VAL A 75 0.75 6.46 -14.56
N ILE A 76 -0.03 5.41 -14.32
CA ILE A 76 -1.39 5.30 -14.86
C ILE A 76 -2.28 6.46 -14.41
N TYR A 77 -2.14 6.89 -13.15
CA TYR A 77 -2.95 7.97 -12.59
C TYR A 77 -2.61 9.35 -13.16
N SER A 78 -1.34 9.61 -13.50
CA SER A 78 -0.98 10.82 -14.24
C SER A 78 -1.47 10.75 -15.68
N TRP A 79 -1.36 9.56 -16.29
CA TRP A 79 -1.72 9.36 -17.69
C TRP A 79 -3.22 9.53 -17.96
N ILE A 80 -4.10 9.00 -17.09
CA ILE A 80 -5.56 9.18 -17.21
C ILE A 80 -6.03 10.63 -16.97
N HIS A 81 -5.13 11.50 -16.50
CA HIS A 81 -5.38 12.91 -16.26
C HIS A 81 -4.56 13.80 -17.22
N ASP A 82 -4.30 13.29 -18.43
CA ASP A 82 -3.64 14.00 -19.54
C ASP A 82 -2.25 14.57 -19.19
N THR A 83 -1.56 13.97 -18.22
CA THR A 83 -0.18 14.29 -17.88
C THR A 83 0.79 13.31 -18.56
N ASP A 84 1.98 13.79 -18.95
CA ASP A 84 3.02 12.95 -19.56
C ASP A 84 3.46 11.82 -18.61
N PRO A 85 3.20 10.53 -18.93
CA PRO A 85 3.62 9.42 -18.10
C PRO A 85 5.14 9.24 -18.05
N VAL A 86 5.88 9.74 -19.04
CA VAL A 86 7.35 9.66 -19.07
C VAL A 86 7.96 10.54 -18.00
N ASP A 87 7.35 11.69 -17.73
CA ASP A 87 7.82 12.59 -16.67
C ASP A 87 7.73 11.94 -15.28
N GLY A 88 6.70 11.14 -15.02
CA GLY A 88 6.57 10.34 -13.80
C GLY A 88 7.68 9.29 -13.60
N LEU A 89 8.34 8.86 -14.67
CA LEU A 89 9.47 7.91 -14.62
C LEU A 89 10.81 8.61 -14.38
N GLN A 90 10.90 9.94 -14.52
CA GLN A 90 12.13 10.71 -14.35
C GLN A 90 12.44 10.96 -12.85
N VAL A 91 12.44 9.91 -12.05
CA VAL A 91 12.58 10.00 -10.59
C VAL A 91 13.89 10.68 -10.17
N THR A 92 15.00 10.37 -10.85
CA THR A 92 16.32 10.98 -10.57
C THR A 92 16.31 12.50 -10.74
N LYS A 93 15.70 13.00 -11.83
CA LYS A 93 15.55 14.45 -12.10
C LYS A 93 14.82 15.15 -10.95
N TYR A 94 13.72 14.56 -10.47
CA TYR A 94 12.93 15.14 -9.40
C TYR A 94 13.63 15.08 -8.04
N LEU A 95 14.39 14.00 -7.78
CA LEU A 95 15.20 13.87 -6.57
C LEU A 95 16.34 14.90 -6.52
N GLU A 96 17.05 15.09 -7.62
CA GLU A 96 18.10 16.11 -7.74
C GLU A 96 17.54 17.52 -7.55
N ARG A 97 16.38 17.79 -8.16
CA ARG A 97 15.67 19.06 -7.99
C ARG A 97 15.30 19.28 -6.53
N PHE A 98 14.69 18.29 -5.87
CA PHE A 98 14.31 18.37 -4.46
C PHE A 98 15.53 18.64 -3.56
N ASN A 99 16.63 17.91 -3.77
CA ASN A 99 17.89 18.11 -3.06
C ASN A 99 18.47 19.52 -3.26
N LYS A 100 18.31 20.12 -4.43
CA LYS A 100 18.73 21.51 -4.69
C LYS A 100 17.82 22.51 -3.98
N GLU A 101 16.51 22.32 -4.05
CA GLU A 101 15.52 23.21 -3.45
C GLU A 101 15.66 23.25 -1.92
N ILE A 102 15.83 22.09 -1.27
CA ILE A 102 15.97 22.01 0.19
C ILE A 102 17.27 22.62 0.71
N LYS A 103 18.36 22.54 -0.06
CA LYS A 103 19.63 23.21 0.26
C LYS A 103 19.54 24.73 0.07
N THR A 104 18.74 25.19 -0.88
CA THR A 104 18.61 26.62 -1.21
C THR A 104 17.63 27.31 -0.26
N ASN A 105 16.55 26.63 0.13
CA ASN A 105 15.55 27.13 1.06
C ASN A 105 15.41 26.17 2.26
N PRO A 106 16.08 26.44 3.39
CA PRO A 106 15.96 25.63 4.61
C PRO A 106 14.55 25.60 5.21
N ARG A 107 13.65 26.51 4.81
CA ARG A 107 12.25 26.57 5.26
C ARG A 107 11.27 25.94 4.28
N LEU A 108 11.74 25.33 3.19
CA LEU A 108 10.89 24.78 2.13
C LEU A 108 9.80 23.84 2.66
N LEU A 109 10.17 22.93 3.57
CA LEU A 109 9.23 21.96 4.13
C LEU A 109 8.24 22.63 5.10
N GLN A 110 8.70 23.56 5.94
CA GLN A 110 7.83 24.36 6.81
C GLN A 110 6.80 25.14 5.99
N GLU A 111 7.24 25.84 4.94
CA GLU A 111 6.37 26.60 4.02
C GLU A 111 5.37 25.69 3.31
N THR A 112 5.80 24.49 2.92
CA THR A 112 4.92 23.46 2.35
C THR A 112 3.86 23.04 3.37
N VAL A 113 4.25 22.81 4.62
CA VAL A 113 3.31 22.44 5.69
C VAL A 113 2.31 23.56 5.95
N GLU A 114 2.78 24.81 6.05
CA GLU A 114 1.92 25.97 6.22
C GLU A 114 0.90 26.10 5.08
N LYS A 115 1.36 25.93 3.83
CA LYS A 115 0.52 26.11 2.64
C LYS A 115 -0.56 25.04 2.53
N TYR A 116 -0.20 23.76 2.66
CA TYR A 116 -1.09 22.65 2.34
C TYR A 116 -1.89 22.11 3.53
N PHE A 117 -1.43 22.33 4.77
CA PHE A 117 -2.13 21.85 5.97
C PHE A 117 -2.71 22.97 6.82
N LEU A 118 -1.95 24.04 7.13
CA LEU A 118 -2.43 25.10 8.04
C LEU A 118 -3.34 26.13 7.36
N LYS A 119 -3.01 26.55 6.13
CA LYS A 119 -3.77 27.57 5.36
C LYS A 119 -4.84 26.96 4.45
N ASN A 120 -4.92 25.63 4.38
CA ASN A 120 -5.83 24.94 3.48
C ASN A 120 -7.19 24.68 4.16
N ASN A 121 -8.23 25.35 3.69
CA ASN A 121 -9.59 25.19 4.21
C ASN A 121 -10.33 23.97 3.63
N HIS A 122 -9.77 23.29 2.63
CA HIS A 122 -10.35 22.09 2.05
C HIS A 122 -10.00 20.85 2.91
N LYS A 123 -10.52 20.83 4.14
CA LYS A 123 -10.28 19.81 5.19
C LYS A 123 -11.57 19.07 5.49
N LEU A 124 -11.49 17.73 5.56
CA LEU A 124 -12.58 16.86 6.01
C LEU A 124 -12.19 16.17 7.31
N ILE A 125 -13.07 16.23 8.31
CA ILE A 125 -12.96 15.42 9.53
C ILE A 125 -14.04 14.36 9.45
N ALA A 126 -13.63 13.09 9.39
CA ALA A 126 -14.52 11.95 9.35
C ALA A 126 -14.37 11.12 10.62
N THR A 127 -15.48 10.81 11.29
CA THR A 127 -15.54 9.92 12.44
C THR A 127 -16.39 8.70 12.10
N MET A 128 -15.91 7.52 12.44
CA MET A 128 -16.62 6.27 12.22
C MET A 128 -16.82 5.58 13.55
N ASN A 129 -18.08 5.31 13.89
CA ASN A 129 -18.46 4.66 15.14
C ASN A 129 -19.05 3.29 14.85
N ILE A 130 -18.84 2.35 15.77
CA ILE A 130 -19.50 1.05 15.72
C ILE A 130 -20.98 1.26 16.05
N ASP A 131 -21.86 0.74 15.19
CA ASP A 131 -23.28 0.56 15.43
C ASP A 131 -23.54 -0.96 15.45
N GLU A 132 -23.85 -1.49 16.64
CA GLU A 132 -24.06 -2.93 16.86
C GLU A 132 -25.21 -3.48 16.01
N GLU A 133 -26.17 -2.62 15.64
CA GLU A 133 -27.33 -2.98 14.83
C GLU A 133 -27.09 -2.74 13.33
N TYR A 134 -25.92 -2.24 12.92
CA TYR A 134 -25.65 -1.86 11.52
C TYR A 134 -25.95 -2.99 10.53
N ALA A 135 -25.54 -4.22 10.87
CA ALA A 135 -25.76 -5.38 10.03
C ALA A 135 -27.26 -5.69 9.83
N GLU A 136 -28.04 -5.63 10.91
CA GLU A 136 -29.49 -5.87 10.86
C GLU A 136 -30.22 -4.74 10.13
N LYS A 137 -29.87 -3.47 10.39
CA LYS A 137 -30.38 -2.31 9.65
C LYS A 137 -30.12 -2.42 8.16
N LYS A 138 -28.91 -2.88 7.77
CA LYS A 138 -28.55 -3.09 6.36
C LYS A 138 -29.41 -4.19 5.73
N LYS A 139 -29.57 -5.32 6.42
CA LYS A 139 -30.43 -6.44 5.96
C LYS A 139 -31.89 -6.02 5.80
N GLN A 140 -32.43 -5.25 6.74
CA GLN A 140 -33.80 -4.73 6.66
C GLN A 140 -33.98 -3.77 5.48
N LYS A 141 -33.04 -2.84 5.26
CA LYS A 141 -33.06 -1.94 4.09
C LYS A 141 -33.01 -2.71 2.78
N GLU A 142 -32.16 -3.74 2.69
CA GLU A 142 -32.08 -4.59 1.52
C GLU A 142 -33.39 -5.37 1.29
N ALA A 143 -33.96 -5.96 2.33
CA ALA A 143 -35.25 -6.65 2.24
C ALA A 143 -36.40 -5.73 1.80
N GLN A 144 -36.44 -4.49 2.32
CA GLN A 144 -37.40 -3.47 1.90
C GLN A 144 -37.22 -3.09 0.44
N LEU A 145 -35.98 -2.87 -0.01
CA LEU A 145 -35.67 -2.58 -1.41
C LEU A 145 -36.11 -3.74 -2.31
N CYS A 146 -35.83 -4.99 -1.93
CA CYS A 146 -36.29 -6.17 -2.66
C CYS A 146 -37.83 -6.21 -2.76
N GLN A 147 -38.54 -5.97 -1.65
CA GLN A 147 -40.01 -5.94 -1.66
C GLN A 147 -40.57 -4.86 -2.57
N GLN A 148 -39.98 -3.67 -2.58
CA GLN A 148 -40.34 -2.56 -3.47
C GLN A 148 -40.10 -2.92 -4.95
N LEU A 149 -38.95 -3.51 -5.28
CA LEU A 149 -38.65 -3.94 -6.63
C LEU A 149 -39.60 -5.05 -7.10
N ILE A 150 -39.97 -5.99 -6.22
CA ILE A 150 -40.93 -7.06 -6.53
C ILE A 150 -42.34 -6.53 -6.76
N SER A 151 -42.76 -5.49 -6.02
CA SER A 151 -44.09 -4.89 -6.18
C SER A 151 -44.21 -4.06 -7.45
N GLN A 152 -43.13 -3.37 -7.85
CA GLN A 152 -43.05 -2.60 -9.09
C GLN A 152 -42.74 -3.43 -10.33
N CYS A 153 -42.39 -4.72 -10.16
CA CYS A 153 -42.03 -5.59 -11.26
C CYS A 153 -43.27 -5.97 -12.09
N GLU A 154 -43.41 -5.35 -13.26
CA GLU A 154 -44.49 -5.62 -14.22
C GLU A 154 -44.37 -6.99 -14.89
N ASN A 155 -43.15 -7.48 -15.13
CA ASN A 155 -42.92 -8.72 -15.88
C ASN A 155 -42.08 -9.75 -15.12
N LYS A 156 -42.70 -10.36 -14.10
CA LYS A 156 -42.07 -11.42 -13.28
C LYS A 156 -41.73 -12.68 -14.10
N GLN A 157 -42.52 -12.96 -15.13
CA GLN A 157 -42.32 -14.09 -16.02
C GLN A 157 -41.01 -13.96 -16.81
N LEU A 158 -40.71 -12.77 -17.33
CA LEU A 158 -39.46 -12.50 -18.03
C LEU A 158 -38.22 -12.69 -17.14
N ILE A 159 -38.30 -12.27 -15.86
CA ILE A 159 -37.20 -12.46 -14.89
C ILE A 159 -36.96 -13.94 -14.64
N TYR A 160 -38.04 -14.71 -14.45
CA TYR A 160 -37.94 -16.17 -14.28
C TYR A 160 -37.31 -16.83 -15.51
N GLU A 161 -37.76 -16.48 -16.71
CA GLU A 161 -37.22 -17.00 -17.97
C GLU A 161 -35.74 -16.66 -18.15
N LYS A 162 -35.35 -15.41 -17.91
CA LYS A 162 -33.92 -14.99 -17.94
C LYS A 162 -33.10 -15.71 -16.87
N GLY A 163 -33.67 -15.98 -15.70
CA GLY A 163 -33.04 -16.75 -14.63
C GLY A 163 -32.76 -18.19 -15.06
N LEU A 164 -33.75 -18.85 -15.66
CA LEU A 164 -33.57 -20.19 -16.24
C LEU A 164 -32.58 -20.19 -17.40
N GLU A 165 -32.62 -19.18 -18.26
CA GLU A 165 -31.67 -19.03 -19.36
C GLU A 165 -30.24 -18.86 -18.85
N LEU A 166 -30.03 -18.00 -17.84
CA LEU A 166 -28.75 -17.81 -17.19
C LEU A 166 -28.25 -19.12 -16.57
N GLN A 167 -29.11 -19.84 -15.84
CA GLN A 167 -28.77 -21.13 -15.25
C GLN A 167 -28.37 -22.16 -16.32
N LYS A 168 -29.12 -22.23 -17.43
CA LYS A 168 -28.79 -23.07 -18.59
C LYS A 168 -27.43 -22.70 -19.18
N ARG A 169 -27.14 -21.42 -19.37
CA ARG A 169 -25.84 -20.93 -19.89
C ARG A 169 -24.67 -21.24 -18.97
N GLN A 170 -24.86 -21.10 -17.65
CA GLN A 170 -23.84 -21.41 -16.65
C GLN A 170 -23.58 -22.92 -16.52
N SER A 171 -24.60 -23.74 -16.79
CA SER A 171 -24.51 -25.21 -16.71
C SER A 171 -24.09 -25.86 -18.03
N ALA A 172 -24.18 -25.14 -19.14
CA ALA A 172 -23.78 -25.64 -20.46
C ALA A 172 -22.26 -25.80 -20.55
N THR A 173 -21.81 -26.93 -21.10
CA THR A 173 -20.41 -27.11 -21.47
C THR A 173 -20.06 -26.13 -22.59
N GLN A 174 -19.10 -25.25 -22.35
CA GLN A 174 -18.65 -24.26 -23.32
C GLN A 174 -17.39 -24.75 -24.04
N ASN A 175 -17.23 -24.38 -25.31
CA ASN A 175 -16.02 -24.68 -26.05
C ASN A 175 -14.87 -23.80 -25.54
N VAL A 176 -13.89 -24.41 -24.89
CA VAL A 176 -12.70 -23.72 -24.36
C VAL A 176 -11.57 -23.61 -25.38
N ASP A 177 -11.64 -24.33 -26.51
CA ASP A 177 -10.60 -24.35 -27.55
C ASP A 177 -10.48 -23.01 -28.30
N VAL A 178 -11.43 -22.10 -28.10
CA VAL A 178 -11.40 -20.73 -28.64
C VAL A 178 -10.41 -19.82 -27.91
N LEU A 179 -9.92 -20.24 -26.73
CA LEU A 179 -8.95 -19.49 -25.94
C LEU A 179 -7.52 -19.90 -26.31
N PRO A 180 -6.56 -18.96 -26.42
CA PRO A 180 -5.16 -19.33 -26.54
C PRO A 180 -4.71 -20.08 -25.28
N THR A 181 -3.92 -21.13 -25.47
CA THR A 181 -3.36 -21.93 -24.37
C THR A 181 -1.87 -22.16 -24.58
N LEU A 182 -1.16 -22.34 -23.48
CA LEU A 182 0.21 -22.87 -23.49
C LEU A 182 0.17 -24.40 -23.46
N SER A 183 1.22 -25.00 -23.97
CA SER A 183 1.47 -26.43 -23.97
C SER A 183 2.44 -26.82 -22.83
N ILE A 184 2.42 -28.09 -22.42
CA ILE A 184 3.41 -28.62 -21.46
C ILE A 184 4.84 -28.48 -22.03
N THR A 185 4.99 -28.46 -23.35
CA THR A 185 6.27 -28.25 -24.02
C THR A 185 6.81 -26.83 -23.90
N ASP A 186 5.99 -25.85 -23.50
CA ASP A 186 6.43 -24.46 -23.24
C ASP A 186 7.04 -24.29 -21.84
N ILE A 187 6.95 -25.31 -20.97
CA ILE A 187 7.49 -25.29 -19.62
C ILE A 187 8.93 -25.83 -19.62
N ASP A 188 9.87 -25.03 -19.13
CA ASP A 188 11.25 -25.47 -18.94
C ASP A 188 11.33 -26.68 -18.00
N LYS A 189 11.88 -27.80 -18.50
CA LYS A 189 12.00 -29.06 -17.74
C LYS A 189 13.10 -29.03 -16.68
N LYS A 190 13.96 -28.00 -16.68
CA LYS A 190 15.10 -27.89 -15.78
C LYS A 190 14.90 -26.71 -14.84
N VAL A 191 15.07 -26.96 -13.54
CA VAL A 191 15.11 -25.90 -12.53
C VAL A 191 16.46 -25.20 -12.61
N VAL A 192 16.44 -23.87 -12.71
CA VAL A 192 17.63 -23.03 -12.63
C VAL A 192 18.20 -23.13 -11.22
N ARG A 193 19.44 -23.64 -11.09
CA ARG A 193 20.15 -23.67 -9.80
C ARG A 193 21.08 -22.47 -9.73
N ILE A 194 20.89 -21.64 -8.72
CA ILE A 194 21.73 -20.48 -8.47
C ILE A 194 22.96 -20.94 -7.67
N PRO A 195 24.19 -20.66 -8.12
CA PRO A 195 25.40 -21.02 -7.38
C PRO A 195 25.46 -20.24 -6.07
N ILE A 196 25.74 -20.94 -4.97
CA ILE A 196 25.93 -20.35 -3.64
C ILE A 196 27.34 -20.69 -3.19
N ILE A 197 28.10 -19.68 -2.80
CA ILE A 197 29.41 -19.84 -2.20
C ILE A 197 29.20 -20.06 -0.70
N GLN A 198 29.62 -21.22 -0.23
CA GLN A 198 29.57 -21.55 1.20
C GLN A 198 30.87 -21.09 1.86
N GLY A 199 30.75 -20.51 3.05
CA GLY A 199 31.87 -20.07 3.86
C GLY A 199 31.59 -20.22 5.34
N GLN A 200 32.58 -19.88 6.15
CA GLN A 200 32.48 -19.91 7.60
C GLN A 200 33.24 -18.74 8.19
N ILE A 201 32.62 -18.02 9.13
CA ILE A 201 33.25 -16.95 9.91
C ILE A 201 33.20 -17.38 11.38
N GLY A 202 34.35 -17.72 11.95
CA GLY A 202 34.42 -18.32 13.28
C GLY A 202 33.64 -19.64 13.32
N ASN A 203 32.59 -19.71 14.14
CA ASN A 203 31.72 -20.88 14.27
C ASN A 203 30.40 -20.76 13.50
N THR A 204 30.24 -19.72 12.67
CA THR A 204 28.99 -19.43 11.96
C THR A 204 29.13 -19.74 10.48
N TYR A 205 28.22 -20.54 9.94
CA TYR A 205 28.10 -20.79 8.51
C TYR A 205 27.57 -19.55 7.78
N VAL A 206 28.19 -19.22 6.65
CA VAL A 206 27.81 -18.09 5.81
C VAL A 206 27.54 -18.58 4.40
N GLN A 207 26.51 -18.02 3.77
CA GLN A 207 26.18 -18.26 2.38
C GLN A 207 26.28 -16.93 1.63
N LEU A 208 27.10 -16.89 0.59
CA LEU A 208 27.24 -15.76 -0.32
C LEU A 208 26.62 -16.12 -1.67
N CYS A 209 25.73 -15.26 -2.14
CA CYS A 209 25.08 -15.39 -3.44
C CYS A 209 25.33 -14.10 -4.22
N GLU A 210 26.28 -14.13 -5.16
CA GLU A 210 26.60 -13.00 -6.02
C GLU A 210 25.52 -12.85 -7.09
N GLN A 211 24.83 -11.72 -7.12
CA GLN A 211 23.73 -11.42 -8.04
C GLN A 211 23.81 -9.97 -8.52
N PRO A 212 23.21 -9.63 -9.68
CA PRO A 212 23.14 -8.25 -10.18
C PRO A 212 22.14 -7.42 -9.37
N THR A 213 22.49 -7.09 -8.12
CA THR A 213 21.61 -6.42 -7.15
C THR A 213 21.54 -4.90 -7.29
N ASN A 214 22.11 -4.34 -8.37
CA ASN A 214 22.19 -2.89 -8.59
C ASN A 214 22.81 -2.12 -7.40
N GLY A 215 23.88 -2.68 -6.81
CA GLY A 215 24.63 -2.06 -5.72
C GLY A 215 24.01 -2.22 -4.33
N ILE A 216 23.00 -3.07 -4.17
CA ILE A 216 22.39 -3.38 -2.87
C ILE A 216 22.98 -4.67 -2.31
N THR A 217 23.35 -4.66 -1.03
CA THR A 217 23.76 -5.88 -0.30
C THR A 217 22.62 -6.34 0.58
N TYR A 218 22.19 -7.59 0.42
CA TYR A 218 21.14 -8.19 1.23
C TYR A 218 21.76 -9.06 2.32
N PHE A 219 21.50 -8.72 3.57
CA PHE A 219 21.95 -9.49 4.72
C PHE A 219 20.77 -10.18 5.39
N ARG A 220 20.93 -11.48 5.67
CA ARG A 220 19.96 -12.27 6.44
C ARG A 220 20.71 -13.08 7.48
N CYS A 221 20.24 -13.04 8.71
CA CYS A 221 20.72 -13.85 9.80
C CYS A 221 19.59 -14.77 10.26
N LEU A 222 19.89 -16.06 10.46
CA LEU A 222 18.95 -17.05 10.96
C LEU A 222 19.39 -17.46 12.36
N LEU A 223 18.54 -17.16 13.34
CA LEU A 223 18.76 -17.54 14.73
C LEU A 223 17.92 -18.80 15.03
N ASN A 224 18.59 -19.84 15.52
CA ASN A 224 17.91 -21.04 15.96
C ASN A 224 17.22 -20.79 17.31
N THR A 225 15.93 -21.08 17.40
CA THR A 225 15.12 -20.91 18.61
C THR A 225 14.81 -22.23 19.32
N PHE A 226 15.53 -23.30 19.00
CA PHE A 226 15.34 -24.63 19.58
C PHE A 226 15.44 -24.64 21.12
N ASP A 227 16.45 -23.96 21.68
CA ASP A 227 16.69 -23.88 23.13
C ASP A 227 15.77 -22.89 23.86
N LEU A 228 14.87 -22.21 23.13
CA LEU A 228 13.90 -21.30 23.73
C LEU A 228 12.81 -22.10 24.45
N SER A 229 12.56 -21.79 25.73
CA SER A 229 11.52 -22.46 26.51
C SER A 229 10.14 -22.31 25.86
N ASN A 230 9.27 -23.31 26.04
CA ASN A 230 7.93 -23.30 25.44
C ASN A 230 7.06 -22.13 25.93
N GLU A 231 7.33 -21.63 27.14
CA GLU A 231 6.67 -20.45 27.72
C GLU A 231 7.04 -19.15 26.98
N LEU A 232 8.25 -19.06 26.41
CA LEU A 232 8.74 -17.85 25.73
C LEU A 232 8.38 -17.83 24.23
N LYS A 233 8.14 -18.98 23.60
CA LYS A 233 7.81 -19.07 22.16
C LYS A 233 6.63 -18.19 21.74
N PRO A 234 5.52 -18.08 22.49
CA PRO A 234 4.42 -17.19 22.15
C PRO A 234 4.79 -15.70 22.10
N TYR A 235 5.84 -15.29 22.81
CA TYR A 235 6.29 -13.89 22.87
C TYR A 235 7.29 -13.53 21.76
N LEU A 236 7.81 -14.52 21.01
CA LEU A 236 8.79 -14.28 19.96
C LEU A 236 8.31 -13.29 18.88
N PRO A 237 7.05 -13.36 18.37
CA PRO A 237 6.56 -12.36 17.43
C PRO A 237 6.55 -10.94 17.99
N LEU A 238 6.20 -10.77 19.27
CA LEU A 238 6.23 -9.47 19.94
C LEU A 238 7.67 -8.97 20.09
N PHE A 239 8.59 -9.83 20.54
CA PHE A 239 10.00 -9.51 20.67
C PHE A 239 10.61 -9.03 19.35
N VAL A 240 10.39 -9.78 18.26
CA VAL A 240 10.88 -9.41 16.92
C VAL A 240 10.30 -8.07 16.45
N ASN A 241 9.04 -7.77 16.78
CA ASN A 241 8.40 -6.50 16.40
C ASN A 241 9.01 -5.28 17.10
N VAL A 242 9.45 -5.42 18.36
CA VAL A 242 9.97 -4.29 19.17
C VAL A 242 11.48 -4.13 19.08
N LEU A 243 12.22 -5.18 18.70
CA LEU A 243 13.69 -5.17 18.67
C LEU A 243 14.29 -4.12 17.71
N THR A 244 13.59 -3.82 16.61
CA THR A 244 14.09 -2.98 15.52
C THR A 244 13.29 -1.69 15.33
N LYS A 245 12.53 -1.27 16.34
CA LYS A 245 11.77 -0.02 16.33
C LYS A 245 12.55 1.14 16.91
#